data_AF-A0A2N3BTV9-F1
#
_entry.id   AF-A0A2N3BTV9-F1
#
_cell.length_a   1.000
_cell.length_b   1.000
_cell.length_c   1.000
_cell.angle_alpha   90.00
_cell.angle_beta   90.00
_cell.angle_gamma   90.00
#
_symmetry.space_group_name_H-M   'P 1'
#
loop_
_entity.id
_entity.type
_entity.pdbx_description
1 polymer ?
#
loop_
_entity_poly.entity_id
_entity_poly.type
_entity_poly.pdbx_seq_one_letter_code
_entity_poly.pdbx_strand_id
1 'polypeptide(L)'
;MSAKLGLDMELHKLGLLAPAGYFVGLHIRFASPLISFQTYDQAWLDHYTAQAYALRDPTIAWGFSVTGASRWSEFTIPDTFGILKEARDFGLRFGLSVACGPISSRTIASFARAEREFSDDEIERISQIVRRLHEITEPPESLTKAQIDALRCVAMGDRHAAAAAKLGISESAFKARLNSARQKLLARTTAEAIQRAKDYKVL
;
A
#
# COMPACT_ATOMS: atom_id res chain seq x y z
N MET A 1 16.20 10.47 -14.38
CA MET A 1 15.99 10.93 -13.00
C MET A 1 15.56 9.74 -12.16
N SER A 2 16.28 9.41 -11.08
CA SER A 2 16.01 8.20 -10.29
C SER A 2 14.63 8.26 -9.65
N ALA A 3 13.82 7.19 -9.75
CA ALA A 3 12.48 7.09 -9.16
C ALA A 3 12.46 7.45 -7.66
N LYS A 4 13.58 7.18 -6.95
CA LYS A 4 13.78 7.54 -5.55
C LYS A 4 13.75 9.06 -5.30
N LEU A 5 14.37 9.85 -6.18
CA LEU A 5 14.39 11.31 -6.05
C LEU A 5 12.99 11.92 -6.24
N GLY A 6 12.19 11.33 -7.13
CA GLY A 6 10.80 11.73 -7.34
C GLY A 6 9.91 11.44 -6.13
N LEU A 7 10.10 10.27 -5.51
CA LEU A 7 9.40 9.87 -4.29
C LEU A 7 9.69 10.83 -3.12
N ASP A 8 10.97 11.08 -2.83
CA ASP A 8 11.39 11.94 -1.72
C ASP A 8 10.85 13.38 -1.88
N MET A 9 10.82 13.90 -3.12
CA MET A 9 10.22 15.22 -3.40
C MET A 9 8.73 15.27 -3.11
N GLU A 10 7.96 14.25 -3.52
CA GLU A 10 6.52 14.23 -3.28
C GLU A 10 6.20 14.09 -1.78
N LEU A 11 6.95 13.25 -1.05
CA LEU A 11 6.82 13.13 0.41
C LEU A 11 7.15 14.44 1.12
N HIS A 12 8.18 15.17 0.68
CA HIS A 12 8.51 16.47 1.24
C HIS A 12 7.37 17.48 1.08
N LYS A 13 6.73 17.54 -0.11
CA LYS A 13 5.57 18.42 -0.34
C LYS A 13 4.39 18.07 0.58
N LEU A 14 4.13 16.78 0.83
CA LEU A 14 3.11 16.36 1.79
C LEU A 14 3.42 16.86 3.20
N GLY A 15 4.69 16.81 3.63
CA GLY A 15 5.11 17.35 4.93
C GLY A 15 4.86 18.85 5.09
N LEU A 16 5.05 19.63 4.02
CA LEU A 16 4.75 21.07 4.03
C LEU A 16 3.24 21.36 4.14
N LEU A 17 2.39 20.47 3.62
CA LEU A 17 0.93 20.62 3.64
C LEU A 17 0.29 20.08 4.93
N ALA A 18 0.94 19.11 5.59
CA ALA A 18 0.46 18.44 6.80
C ALA A 18 1.48 18.61 7.96
N PRO A 19 1.52 19.79 8.61
CA PRO A 19 2.57 20.13 9.58
C PRO A 19 2.53 19.31 10.87
N ALA A 20 1.39 18.67 11.21
CA ALA A 20 1.32 17.77 12.37
C ALA A 20 1.67 16.31 12.00
N GLY A 21 2.05 16.07 10.75
CA GLY A 21 2.45 14.77 10.23
C GLY A 21 1.37 14.09 9.41
N TYR A 22 1.74 12.93 8.85
CA TYR A 22 0.89 12.11 8.01
C TYR A 22 1.28 10.64 8.12
N PHE A 23 0.37 9.78 7.65
CA PHE A 23 0.62 8.40 7.28
C PHE A 23 0.26 8.20 5.80
N VAL A 24 1.08 7.47 5.05
CA VAL A 24 0.79 7.06 3.67
C VAL A 24 1.10 5.57 3.55
N GLY A 25 0.10 4.75 3.28
CA GLY A 25 0.23 3.33 2.94
C GLY A 25 -0.05 3.10 1.45
N LEU A 26 0.99 2.78 0.69
CA LEU A 26 0.94 2.60 -0.76
C LEU A 26 0.68 1.13 -1.13
N HIS A 27 -0.22 0.91 -2.09
CA HIS A 27 -0.58 -0.41 -2.63
C HIS A 27 -0.83 -1.45 -1.53
N ILE A 28 -1.77 -1.17 -0.63
CA ILE A 28 -2.22 -2.11 0.39
C ILE A 28 -2.83 -3.34 -0.26
N ARG A 29 -2.26 -4.49 0.10
CA ARG A 29 -2.64 -5.83 -0.36
C ARG A 29 -2.66 -6.74 0.86
N PHE A 30 -3.68 -7.57 1.02
CA PHE A 30 -3.78 -8.54 2.13
C PHE A 30 -3.55 -7.89 3.50
N ALA A 31 -4.19 -6.73 3.71
CA ALA A 31 -4.12 -5.93 4.94
C ALA A 31 -2.76 -5.27 5.26
N SER A 32 -1.78 -5.27 4.34
CA SER A 32 -0.50 -4.58 4.55
C SER A 32 -0.07 -3.72 3.34
N PRO A 33 0.44 -2.49 3.55
CA PRO A 33 1.02 -1.68 2.47
C PRO A 33 2.32 -2.30 1.94
N LEU A 34 2.57 -2.15 0.64
CA LEU A 34 3.88 -2.49 0.07
C LEU A 34 4.97 -1.51 0.53
N ILE A 35 4.60 -0.24 0.68
CA ILE A 35 5.47 0.83 1.16
C ILE A 35 4.64 1.71 2.08
N SER A 36 5.16 2.05 3.26
CA SER A 36 4.53 3.01 4.15
C SER A 36 5.49 4.11 4.60
N PHE A 37 4.92 5.28 4.83
CA PHE A 37 5.60 6.46 5.39
C PHE A 37 4.77 7.02 6.53
N GLN A 38 5.42 7.43 7.61
CA GLN A 38 4.76 8.10 8.72
C GLN A 38 5.65 9.21 9.28
N THR A 39 5.04 10.33 9.62
CA THR A 39 5.72 11.53 10.14
C THR A 39 5.01 12.13 11.35
N TYR A 40 4.01 11.43 11.89
CA TYR A 40 3.38 11.81 13.15
C TYR A 40 4.40 11.82 14.30
N ASP A 41 4.10 12.60 15.33
CA ASP A 41 4.89 12.63 16.56
C ASP A 41 5.02 11.23 17.18
N GLN A 42 6.20 10.94 17.73
CA GLN A 42 6.52 9.61 18.25
C GLN A 42 5.58 9.20 19.39
N ALA A 43 5.14 10.14 20.23
CA ALA A 43 4.22 9.84 21.33
C ALA A 43 2.88 9.29 20.82
N TRP A 44 2.37 9.83 19.70
CA TRP A 44 1.17 9.31 19.06
C TRP A 44 1.43 7.94 18.44
N LEU A 45 2.55 7.75 17.74
CA LEU A 45 2.89 6.48 17.10
C LEU A 45 3.03 5.33 18.11
N ASP A 46 3.64 5.59 19.26
CA ASP A 46 3.82 4.61 20.33
C ASP A 46 2.48 4.21 20.94
N HIS A 47 1.64 5.20 21.25
CA HIS A 47 0.28 4.98 21.77
C HIS A 47 -0.58 4.20 20.77
N TYR A 48 -0.56 4.61 19.50
CA TYR A 48 -1.31 3.98 18.42
C TYR A 48 -0.91 2.50 18.24
N THR A 49 0.40 2.21 18.35
CA THR A 49 0.94 0.86 18.24
C THR A 49 0.57 0.01 19.45
N ALA A 50 0.74 0.53 20.67
CA ALA A 50 0.42 -0.19 21.91
C ALA A 50 -1.06 -0.59 21.99
N GLN A 51 -1.95 0.22 21.41
CA GLN A 51 -3.38 -0.04 21.35
C GLN A 51 -3.83 -0.84 20.12
N ALA A 52 -2.90 -1.27 19.25
CA ALA A 52 -3.19 -1.97 18.00
C ALA A 52 -4.27 -1.26 17.15
N TYR A 53 -4.23 0.08 17.08
CA TYR A 53 -5.28 0.86 16.44
C TYR A 53 -5.42 0.61 14.94
N ALA A 54 -4.37 0.15 14.26
CA ALA A 54 -4.44 -0.22 12.84
C ALA A 54 -5.58 -1.19 12.48
N LEU A 55 -6.01 -2.05 13.40
CA LEU A 55 -7.09 -3.01 13.17
C LEU A 55 -8.50 -2.42 13.27
N ARG A 56 -8.61 -1.21 13.81
CA ARG A 56 -9.88 -0.57 14.20
C ARG A 56 -9.95 0.92 13.87
N ASP A 57 -8.98 1.44 13.13
CA ASP A 57 -8.88 2.85 12.76
C ASP A 57 -9.98 3.24 11.73
N PRO A 58 -10.83 4.24 12.05
CA PRO A 58 -11.86 4.71 11.13
C PRO A 58 -11.29 5.32 9.84
N THR A 59 -10.07 5.87 9.83
CA THR A 59 -9.41 6.39 8.62
C THR A 59 -9.05 5.26 7.65
N ILE A 60 -8.62 4.11 8.17
CA ILE A 60 -8.34 2.91 7.39
C ILE A 60 -9.66 2.32 6.88
N ALA A 61 -10.68 2.19 7.73
CA ALA A 61 -12.00 1.71 7.34
C ALA A 61 -12.63 2.57 6.24
N TRP A 62 -12.51 3.90 6.34
CA TRP A 62 -12.97 4.84 5.31
C TRP A 62 -12.22 4.64 4.00
N GLY A 63 -10.90 4.54 4.05
CA GLY A 63 -10.06 4.38 2.86
C GLY A 63 -10.28 3.06 2.11
N PHE A 64 -10.81 2.03 2.76
CA PHE A 64 -11.26 0.81 2.09
C PHE A 64 -12.69 0.88 1.56
N SER A 65 -13.52 1.76 2.11
CA SER A 65 -14.94 1.88 1.75
C SER A 65 -15.18 2.75 0.52
N VAL A 66 -14.35 3.78 0.30
CA VAL A 66 -14.52 4.76 -0.80
C VAL A 66 -13.18 5.16 -1.45
N THR A 67 -13.27 5.81 -2.61
CA THR A 67 -12.15 6.51 -3.25
C THR A 67 -12.40 8.00 -3.26
N GLY A 68 -11.35 8.81 -3.07
CA GLY A 68 -11.46 10.27 -3.03
C GLY A 68 -10.74 10.84 -1.82
N ALA A 69 -11.24 11.95 -1.30
CA ALA A 69 -10.71 12.61 -0.12
C ALA A 69 -11.86 13.03 0.81
N SER A 70 -11.64 13.01 2.11
CA SER A 70 -12.62 13.48 3.10
C SER A 70 -11.92 13.98 4.36
N ARG A 71 -12.43 15.07 4.92
CA ARG A 71 -12.00 15.55 6.24
C ARG A 71 -12.47 14.56 7.30
N TRP A 72 -11.72 14.39 8.38
CA TRP A 72 -12.14 13.54 9.49
C TRP A 72 -13.47 13.99 10.11
N SER A 73 -13.76 15.29 10.07
CA SER A 73 -15.03 15.89 10.51
C SER A 73 -16.24 15.53 9.64
N GLU A 74 -16.01 15.03 8.42
CA GLU A 74 -17.04 14.64 7.46
C GLU A 74 -17.23 13.11 7.40
N PHE A 75 -16.50 12.35 8.22
CA PHE A 75 -16.61 10.89 8.24
C PHE A 75 -18.01 10.45 8.67
N THR A 76 -18.61 9.57 7.86
CA THR A 76 -19.84 8.87 8.21
C THR A 76 -19.57 7.56 8.97
N ILE A 77 -18.32 7.11 9.00
CA ILE A 77 -17.90 5.90 9.72
C ILE A 77 -17.70 6.26 11.20
N PRO A 78 -18.28 5.48 12.14
CA PRO A 78 -18.18 5.79 13.56
C PRO A 78 -16.76 5.58 14.10
N ASP A 79 -16.30 6.53 14.93
CA ASP A 79 -15.09 6.39 15.74
C ASP A 79 -15.39 5.64 17.05
N THR A 80 -15.80 4.37 16.94
CA THR A 80 -16.28 3.56 18.08
C THR A 80 -15.25 3.42 19.20
N PHE A 81 -13.96 3.46 18.86
CA PHE A 81 -12.86 3.30 19.81
C PHE A 81 -12.23 4.62 20.24
N GLY A 82 -12.78 5.77 19.81
CA GLY A 82 -12.28 7.09 20.20
C GLY A 82 -10.88 7.43 19.67
N ILE A 83 -10.45 6.81 18.57
CA ILE A 83 -9.10 6.97 18.01
C ILE A 83 -8.91 8.39 17.49
N LEU A 84 -9.88 8.91 16.73
CA LEU A 84 -9.82 10.29 16.24
C LEU A 84 -9.97 11.29 17.38
N LYS A 85 -10.72 10.94 18.43
CA LYS A 85 -10.81 11.76 19.64
C LYS A 85 -9.46 11.83 20.35
N GLU A 86 -8.82 10.69 20.63
CA GLU A 86 -7.50 10.65 21.28
C GLU A 86 -6.43 11.32 20.43
N ALA A 87 -6.46 11.16 19.11
CA ALA A 87 -5.53 11.83 18.20
C ALA A 87 -5.52 13.36 18.42
N ARG A 88 -6.67 13.97 18.75
CA ARG A 88 -6.76 15.41 19.06
C ARG A 88 -5.98 15.80 20.31
N ASP A 89 -5.96 14.94 21.32
CA ASP A 89 -5.22 15.15 22.58
C ASP A 89 -3.70 15.11 22.32
N PHE A 90 -3.26 14.38 21.29
CA PHE A 90 -1.89 14.38 20.78
C PHE A 90 -1.62 15.50 19.75
N GLY A 91 -2.53 16.45 19.57
CA GLY A 91 -2.36 17.59 18.67
C GLY A 91 -2.74 17.35 17.20
N LEU A 92 -3.19 16.14 16.85
CA LEU A 92 -3.69 15.78 15.52
C LEU A 92 -5.18 16.16 15.41
N ARG A 93 -5.46 17.47 15.41
CA ARG A 93 -6.83 17.97 15.61
C ARG A 93 -7.71 17.96 14.37
N PHE A 94 -7.15 18.38 13.25
CA PHE A 94 -7.84 18.46 11.97
C PHE A 94 -7.15 17.51 11.00
N GLY A 95 -7.91 16.61 10.40
CA GLY A 95 -7.33 15.59 9.55
C GLY A 95 -8.07 15.41 8.24
N LEU A 96 -7.34 14.86 7.29
CA LEU A 96 -7.76 14.58 5.93
C LEU A 96 -7.35 13.16 5.60
N SER A 97 -8.27 12.35 5.08
CA SER A 97 -7.93 11.06 4.50
C SER A 97 -8.12 11.08 2.99
N VAL A 98 -7.22 10.40 2.28
CA VAL A 98 -7.23 10.25 0.83
C VAL A 98 -7.08 8.77 0.49
N ALA A 99 -7.91 8.28 -0.42
CA ALA A 99 -7.88 6.90 -0.90
C ALA A 99 -7.95 6.83 -2.43
N CYS A 100 -7.05 6.06 -3.05
CA CYS A 100 -6.99 5.88 -4.50
C CYS A 100 -6.56 4.45 -4.91
N GLY A 101 -6.59 4.17 -6.21
CA GLY A 101 -6.30 2.84 -6.77
C GLY A 101 -7.49 1.87 -6.69
N PRO A 102 -7.33 0.61 -7.14
CA PRO A 102 -8.33 -0.44 -6.96
C PRO A 102 -8.27 -1.04 -5.54
N ILE A 103 -9.36 -1.67 -5.08
CA ILE A 103 -9.39 -2.33 -3.75
C ILE A 103 -8.32 -3.42 -3.59
N SER A 104 -7.93 -4.07 -4.69
CA SER A 104 -6.88 -5.09 -4.72
C SER A 104 -5.47 -4.54 -4.56
N SER A 105 -5.30 -3.22 -4.60
CA SER A 105 -4.01 -2.53 -4.46
C SER A 105 -4.24 -1.10 -3.98
N ARG A 106 -4.95 -0.96 -2.86
CA ARG A 106 -5.48 0.32 -2.37
C ARG A 106 -4.37 1.19 -1.79
N THR A 107 -4.25 2.45 -2.19
CA THR A 107 -3.47 3.43 -1.41
C THR A 107 -4.39 4.16 -0.45
N ILE A 108 -3.99 4.24 0.83
CA ILE A 108 -4.68 5.03 1.87
C ILE A 108 -3.65 5.97 2.48
N ALA A 109 -3.98 7.24 2.57
CA ALA A 109 -3.18 8.26 3.23
C ALA A 109 -4.06 9.04 4.21
N SER A 110 -3.47 9.44 5.33
CA SER A 110 -4.12 10.25 6.36
C SER A 110 -3.15 11.35 6.77
N PHE A 111 -3.64 12.58 6.88
CA PHE A 111 -2.86 13.78 7.12
C PHE A 111 -3.46 14.51 8.29
N ALA A 112 -2.61 15.15 9.12
CA ALA A 112 -3.07 15.94 10.24
C ALA A 112 -2.45 17.33 10.26
N ARG A 113 -3.19 18.25 10.86
CA ARG A 113 -2.73 19.58 11.23
C ARG A 113 -3.43 20.05 12.51
N ALA A 114 -2.80 21.02 13.19
CA ALA A 114 -3.23 21.42 14.52
C ALA A 114 -4.23 22.60 14.53
N GLU A 115 -4.20 23.48 13.53
CA GLU A 115 -4.78 24.83 13.67
C GLU A 115 -6.17 25.00 13.05
N ARG A 116 -6.42 24.37 11.90
CA ARG A 116 -7.65 24.51 11.13
C ARG A 116 -7.90 23.33 10.21
N GLU A 117 -9.10 23.23 9.67
CA GLU A 117 -9.42 22.30 8.59
C GLU A 117 -8.59 22.53 7.33
N PHE A 118 -8.39 21.46 6.56
CA PHE A 118 -7.80 21.54 5.23
C PHE A 118 -8.75 22.26 4.27
N SER A 119 -8.26 23.20 3.46
CA SER A 119 -9.07 23.85 2.42
C SER A 119 -9.23 22.93 1.21
N ASP A 120 -10.23 23.19 0.36
CA ASP A 120 -10.45 22.37 -0.84
C ASP A 120 -9.23 22.39 -1.79
N ASP A 121 -8.55 23.53 -1.91
CA ASP A 121 -7.30 23.66 -2.67
C ASP A 121 -6.14 22.84 -2.06
N GLU A 122 -6.07 22.73 -0.73
CA GLU A 122 -5.10 21.84 -0.07
C GLU A 122 -5.45 20.38 -0.31
N ILE A 123 -6.73 20.03 -0.21
CA ILE A 123 -7.23 18.67 -0.44
C ILE A 123 -6.92 18.21 -1.87
N GLU A 124 -7.19 19.04 -2.87
CA GLU A 124 -6.90 18.69 -4.27
C GLU A 124 -5.40 18.51 -4.50
N ARG A 125 -4.55 19.40 -3.97
CA ARG A 125 -3.09 19.28 -4.07
C ARG A 125 -2.57 18.01 -3.41
N ILE A 126 -3.01 17.70 -2.18
CA ILE A 126 -2.64 16.47 -1.48
C ILE A 126 -3.10 15.25 -2.28
N SER A 127 -4.32 15.28 -2.79
CA SER A 127 -4.89 14.18 -3.58
C SER A 127 -4.09 13.90 -4.84
N GLN A 128 -3.65 14.94 -5.57
CA GLN A 128 -2.79 14.81 -6.73
C GLN A 128 -1.44 14.19 -6.38
N ILE A 129 -0.83 14.62 -5.27
CA ILE A 129 0.45 14.06 -4.81
C ILE A 129 0.29 12.57 -4.44
N VAL A 130 -0.78 12.20 -3.72
CA VAL A 130 -1.05 10.80 -3.35
C VAL A 130 -1.29 9.92 -4.57
N ARG A 131 -2.04 10.40 -5.58
CA ARG A 131 -2.22 9.68 -6.85
C ARG A 131 -0.90 9.49 -7.58
N ARG A 132 -0.06 10.53 -7.64
CA ARG A 132 1.28 10.44 -8.23
C ARG A 132 2.16 9.45 -7.48
N LEU A 133 2.14 9.46 -6.14
CA LEU A 133 2.86 8.48 -5.32
C LEU A 133 2.42 7.06 -5.66
N HIS A 134 1.11 6.81 -5.73
CA HIS A 134 0.57 5.52 -6.16
C HIS A 134 1.08 5.11 -7.55
N GLU A 135 1.06 6.00 -8.54
CA GLU A 135 1.54 5.67 -9.90
C GLU A 135 3.03 5.36 -9.96
N ILE A 136 3.89 6.17 -9.33
CA ILE A 136 5.34 5.97 -9.38
C ILE A 136 5.80 4.77 -8.54
N THR A 137 4.98 4.33 -7.57
CA THR A 137 5.25 3.15 -6.76
C THR A 137 4.47 1.92 -7.19
N GLU A 138 3.71 1.99 -8.29
CA GLU A 138 2.96 0.85 -8.81
C GLU A 138 3.96 -0.30 -9.04
N PRO A 139 3.80 -1.42 -8.32
CA PRO A 139 4.67 -2.56 -8.52
C PRO A 139 4.46 -3.09 -9.94
N PRO A 140 5.51 -3.57 -10.63
CA PRO A 140 5.40 -4.08 -11.98
C PRO A 140 4.27 -5.10 -12.09
N GLU A 141 3.41 -4.92 -13.10
CA GLU A 141 2.14 -5.62 -13.33
C GLU A 141 2.20 -7.12 -12.98
N SER A 142 1.08 -7.62 -12.45
CA SER A 142 0.78 -9.02 -12.11
C SER A 142 1.48 -10.07 -12.98
N LEU A 143 1.71 -11.24 -12.39
CA LEU A 143 2.26 -12.38 -13.11
C LEU A 143 1.43 -12.70 -14.36
N THR A 144 2.10 -12.90 -15.49
CA THR A 144 1.44 -13.39 -16.71
C THR A 144 0.94 -14.81 -16.50
N LYS A 145 -0.06 -15.25 -17.27
CA LYS A 145 -0.55 -16.64 -17.21
C LYS A 145 0.59 -17.66 -17.36
N ALA A 146 1.54 -17.38 -18.25
CA ALA A 146 2.73 -18.20 -18.45
C ALA A 146 3.66 -18.27 -17.22
N GLN A 147 3.74 -17.20 -16.43
CA GLN A 147 4.50 -17.17 -15.17
C GLN A 147 3.75 -17.88 -14.04
N ILE A 148 2.42 -17.71 -13.96
CA ILE A 148 1.56 -18.43 -13.01
C ILE A 148 1.61 -19.93 -13.27
N ASP A 149 1.44 -20.37 -14.52
CA ASP A 149 1.47 -21.79 -14.89
C ASP A 149 2.83 -22.42 -14.56
N ALA A 150 3.93 -21.67 -14.74
CA ALA A 150 5.25 -22.12 -14.33
C ALA A 150 5.37 -22.30 -12.80
N LEU A 151 4.87 -21.34 -12.01
CA LEU A 151 4.84 -21.46 -10.54
C LEU A 151 3.91 -22.60 -10.08
N ARG A 152 2.78 -22.85 -10.76
CA ARG A 152 1.85 -23.96 -10.46
C ARG A 152 2.52 -25.31 -10.64
N CYS A 153 3.24 -25.52 -11.75
CA CYS A 153 3.97 -26.76 -11.97
C CYS A 153 4.93 -27.06 -10.82
N VAL A 154 5.71 -26.07 -10.39
CA VAL A 154 6.64 -26.25 -9.26
C VAL A 154 5.88 -26.45 -7.94
N ALA A 155 4.77 -25.74 -7.72
CA ALA A 155 3.93 -25.90 -6.53
C ALA A 155 3.29 -27.30 -6.43
N MET A 156 3.02 -27.96 -7.57
CA MET A 156 2.54 -29.35 -7.65
C MET A 156 3.66 -30.40 -7.54
N GLY A 157 4.92 -29.97 -7.42
CA GLY A 157 6.08 -30.86 -7.29
C GLY A 157 6.71 -31.29 -8.62
N ASP A 158 6.32 -30.70 -9.76
CA ASP A 158 6.92 -31.02 -11.05
C ASP A 158 8.40 -30.57 -11.08
N ARG A 159 9.31 -31.47 -11.48
CA ARG A 159 10.71 -31.11 -11.79
C ARG A 159 10.76 -30.23 -13.04
N HIS A 160 11.74 -29.34 -13.14
CA HIS A 160 11.82 -28.34 -14.21
C HIS A 160 11.71 -28.90 -15.64
N ALA A 161 12.37 -30.01 -15.94
CA ALA A 161 12.28 -30.67 -17.25
C ALA A 161 10.85 -31.19 -17.55
N ALA A 162 10.22 -31.82 -16.56
CA ALA A 162 8.84 -32.33 -16.69
C ALA A 162 7.83 -31.18 -16.82
N ALA A 163 8.00 -30.12 -16.02
CA ALA A 163 7.18 -28.91 -16.09
C ALA A 163 7.32 -28.19 -17.44
N ALA A 164 8.54 -28.08 -17.97
CA ALA A 164 8.80 -27.48 -19.27
C ALA A 164 8.12 -28.27 -20.41
N ALA A 165 8.25 -29.61 -20.38
CA ALA A 165 7.58 -30.50 -21.32
C ALA A 165 6.05 -30.37 -21.24
N LYS A 166 5.48 -30.34 -20.03
CA LYS A 166 4.05 -30.16 -19.77
C LYS A 166 3.50 -28.82 -20.32
N LEU A 167 4.33 -27.78 -20.33
CA LEU A 167 4.00 -26.46 -20.88
C LEU A 167 4.39 -26.28 -22.35
N GLY A 168 4.97 -27.31 -23.00
CA GLY A 168 5.36 -27.26 -24.41
C GLY A 168 6.50 -26.26 -24.70
N ILE A 169 7.42 -26.04 -23.76
CA ILE A 169 8.54 -25.10 -23.91
C ILE A 169 9.88 -25.75 -23.56
N SER A 170 10.99 -25.10 -23.92
CA SER A 170 12.31 -25.55 -23.49
C SER A 170 12.51 -25.37 -21.98
N GLU A 171 13.37 -26.19 -21.37
CA GLU A 171 13.72 -26.06 -19.95
C GLU A 171 14.38 -24.70 -19.64
N SER A 172 15.14 -24.13 -20.58
CA SER A 172 15.71 -22.79 -20.46
C SER A 172 14.64 -21.70 -20.43
N ALA A 173 13.60 -21.80 -21.26
CA ALA A 173 12.47 -20.87 -21.25
C ALA A 173 11.64 -20.99 -19.96
N PHE A 174 11.48 -22.20 -19.43
CA PHE A 174 10.82 -22.43 -18.14
C PHE A 174 11.57 -21.77 -16.98
N LYS A 175 12.90 -21.97 -16.91
CA LYS A 175 13.77 -21.30 -15.92
C LYS A 175 13.70 -19.78 -16.04
N ALA A 176 13.68 -19.23 -17.25
CA ALA A 176 13.52 -17.79 -17.48
C ALA A 176 12.18 -17.27 -16.97
N ARG A 177 11.07 -17.99 -17.19
CA ARG A 177 9.74 -17.64 -16.65
C ARG A 177 9.70 -17.64 -15.12
N LEU A 178 10.29 -18.65 -14.47
CA LEU A 178 10.39 -18.69 -13.01
C LEU A 178 11.24 -17.54 -12.45
N ASN A 179 12.37 -17.23 -13.09
CA ASN A 179 13.22 -16.11 -12.68
C ASN A 179 12.49 -14.77 -12.83
N SER A 180 11.78 -14.56 -13.93
CA SER A 180 10.96 -13.37 -14.15
C SER A 180 9.81 -13.27 -13.14
N ALA A 181 9.14 -14.39 -12.84
CA ALA A 181 8.09 -14.44 -11.82
C ALA A 181 8.62 -14.12 -10.42
N ARG A 182 9.79 -14.66 -10.05
CA ARG A 182 10.49 -14.34 -8.79
C ARG A 182 10.82 -12.85 -8.69
N GLN A 183 11.34 -12.25 -9.76
CA GLN A 183 11.65 -10.82 -9.78
C GLN A 183 10.38 -9.97 -9.57
N LYS A 184 9.28 -10.29 -10.27
CA LYS A 184 7.99 -9.60 -10.11
C LYS A 184 7.37 -9.74 -8.71
N LEU A 185 7.58 -10.88 -8.06
CA LEU A 185 7.12 -11.15 -6.69
C LEU A 185 8.13 -10.75 -5.61
N LEU A 186 9.26 -10.15 -6.01
CA LEU A 186 10.36 -9.74 -5.14
C LEU A 186 10.94 -10.87 -4.27
N ALA A 187 10.95 -12.11 -4.78
CA ALA A 187 11.30 -13.31 -4.06
C ALA A 187 12.73 -13.81 -4.35
N ARG A 188 13.46 -14.19 -3.30
CA ARG A 188 14.83 -14.73 -3.37
C ARG A 188 14.86 -16.19 -3.79
N THR A 189 13.78 -16.94 -3.61
CA THR A 189 13.67 -18.35 -4.02
C THR A 189 12.35 -18.60 -4.75
N THR A 190 12.27 -19.71 -5.49
CA THR A 190 11.02 -20.11 -6.15
C THR A 190 9.96 -20.53 -5.12
N ALA A 191 10.37 -21.11 -3.99
CA ALA A 191 9.46 -21.44 -2.89
C ALA A 191 8.84 -20.18 -2.27
N GLU A 192 9.64 -19.14 -2.03
CA GLU A 192 9.16 -17.84 -1.56
C GLU A 192 8.26 -17.17 -2.61
N ALA A 193 8.59 -17.26 -3.89
CA ALA A 193 7.71 -16.78 -4.96
C ALA A 193 6.37 -17.52 -4.98
N ILE A 194 6.37 -18.83 -4.79
CA ILE A 194 5.14 -19.62 -4.68
C ILE A 194 4.34 -19.19 -3.45
N GLN A 195 4.99 -19.02 -2.30
CA GLN A 195 4.30 -18.58 -1.08
C GLN A 195 3.67 -17.20 -1.27
N ARG A 196 4.45 -16.22 -1.77
CA ARG A 196 3.93 -14.88 -2.06
C ARG A 196 2.85 -14.91 -3.14
N ALA A 197 2.97 -15.73 -4.16
CA ALA A 197 1.93 -15.89 -5.17
C ALA A 197 0.64 -16.52 -4.61
N LYS A 198 0.75 -17.44 -3.65
CA LYS A 198 -0.41 -17.95 -2.87
C LYS A 198 -1.00 -16.86 -1.99
N ASP A 199 -0.17 -16.11 -1.28
CA ASP A 199 -0.58 -14.99 -0.43
C ASP A 199 -1.26 -13.90 -1.28
N TYR A 200 -0.75 -13.67 -2.50
CA TYR A 200 -1.32 -12.77 -3.50
C TYR A 200 -2.54 -13.34 -4.26
N LYS A 201 -3.00 -14.56 -3.93
CA LYS A 201 -4.11 -15.30 -4.58
C LYS A 201 -4.01 -15.40 -6.10
N VAL A 202 -2.79 -15.43 -6.65
CA VAL A 202 -2.53 -15.61 -8.09
C VAL A 202 -2.15 -17.05 -8.45
N LEU A 203 -2.05 -17.94 -7.47
CA LEU A 203 -1.84 -19.39 -7.63
C LEU A 203 -3.08 -20.16 -7.19
#